data_AF-J3MYU2-F1
#
_entry.id   AF-J3MYU2-F1
#
_cell.length_a   1.000
_cell.length_b   1.000
_cell.length_c   1.000
_cell.angle_alpha   90.00
_cell.angle_beta   90.00
_cell.angle_gamma   90.00
#
_symmetry.space_group_name_H-M   'P 1'
#
loop_
_entity.id
_entity.type
_entity.pdbx_description
1 polymer ?
#
loop_
_entity_poly.entity_id
_entity_poly.type
_entity_poly.pdbx_seq_one_letter_code
_entity_poly.pdbx_strand_id
1 'polypeptide(L)'
;MASPPLRFASRREFGDESNIAEQTQVLKSKDDGIQKLEKLIGEKSQKIATLQSEINALETKRSLAAEEQAGKANARAIELEKQIEKLKKDIEAQNSKKSTVEARAGDADKKVQELNAKLEKLQKTSDEQKRRIQKTEHALKVAEEELMRVQLETTAHLKQLKEVHGAWLPPWLVIHTAHAKEVLSSNWNEHGKPVVNNLLQKASEKSVQAQKWAKPHVEAAKAKWIPVIKEKWATMKTNTKPYVQKVSAKSIELYQASKDAVLPHVVKAHEIADPYFQEAKKVSKPYIDQVAKVTKPHVEKIRITLKPYTKRAGHVYGNLLVKVTAYHQQAQATVLDYLHHNELTREYATEELAWYLASALLIMPVYVFYMVVVETFCSKKQKKATRKVNANHSHRKHKRRHADK
;
A
#
# COMPACT_ATOMS: atom_id res chain seq x y z
N MET A 1 102.56 38.75 -132.62
CA MET A 1 101.55 37.69 -132.83
C MET A 1 100.40 37.96 -131.88
N ALA A 2 99.17 37.98 -132.40
CA ALA A 2 98.15 38.95 -131.98
C ALA A 2 97.38 38.62 -130.69
N SER A 3 97.26 39.66 -129.87
CA SER A 3 96.27 39.98 -128.82
C SER A 3 95.77 41.40 -129.12
N PRO A 4 94.71 41.98 -128.50
CA PRO A 4 93.52 41.48 -127.76
C PRO A 4 92.24 42.25 -128.29
N PRO A 5 91.13 42.62 -127.57
CA PRO A 5 90.63 42.35 -126.20
C PRO A 5 89.08 42.12 -126.01
N LEU A 6 88.73 41.73 -124.77
CA LEU A 6 87.54 42.02 -123.93
C LEU A 6 86.20 42.54 -124.52
N ARG A 7 85.09 41.94 -124.06
CA ARG A 7 83.87 42.67 -123.59
C ARG A 7 82.90 41.79 -122.78
N PHE A 8 82.66 42.22 -121.54
CA PHE A 8 81.58 41.80 -120.63
C PHE A 8 80.25 42.50 -120.98
N ALA A 9 79.11 41.83 -120.77
CA ALA A 9 77.80 42.41 -120.37
C ALA A 9 76.83 41.26 -120.00
N SER A 10 76.55 41.03 -118.71
CA SER A 10 75.37 41.52 -117.96
C SER A 10 74.00 40.97 -118.39
N ARG A 11 73.47 40.01 -117.61
CA ARG A 11 72.03 39.81 -117.42
C ARG A 11 71.72 39.11 -116.07
N ARG A 12 71.48 39.94 -115.05
CA ARG A 12 70.42 39.86 -113.99
C ARG A 12 70.24 38.50 -113.29
N GLU A 13 70.51 38.29 -112.00
CA GLU A 13 70.46 39.15 -110.78
C GLU A 13 69.08 39.82 -110.50
N PHE A 14 67.95 39.22 -110.90
CA PHE A 14 66.61 39.73 -110.54
C PHE A 14 65.67 38.70 -109.88
N GLY A 15 66.20 37.55 -109.45
CA GLY A 15 65.45 36.49 -108.77
C GLY A 15 65.69 36.39 -107.25
N ASP A 16 66.87 36.81 -106.78
CA ASP A 16 67.30 36.55 -105.40
C ASP A 16 66.94 37.68 -104.42
N GLU A 17 66.88 38.94 -104.87
CA GLU A 17 66.53 40.08 -103.98
C GLU A 17 65.05 40.08 -103.56
N SER A 18 64.13 39.58 -104.41
CA SER A 18 62.70 39.46 -104.09
C SER A 18 62.41 38.34 -103.07
N ASN A 19 63.15 37.23 -103.15
CA ASN A 19 62.99 36.09 -102.23
C ASN A 19 63.54 36.43 -100.84
N ILE A 20 64.67 37.15 -100.78
CA ILE A 20 65.27 37.62 -99.51
C ILE A 20 64.36 38.64 -98.81
N ALA A 21 63.73 39.59 -99.55
CA ALA A 21 62.81 40.55 -98.96
C ALA A 21 61.53 39.89 -98.39
N GLU A 22 60.93 38.93 -99.11
CA GLU A 22 59.78 38.17 -98.61
C GLU A 22 60.15 37.29 -97.40
N GLN A 23 61.29 36.60 -97.43
CA GLN A 23 61.76 35.81 -96.28
C GLN A 23 62.01 36.68 -95.04
N THR A 24 62.53 37.90 -95.23
CA THR A 24 62.78 38.84 -94.12
C THR A 24 61.48 39.37 -93.52
N GLN A 25 60.46 39.64 -94.34
CA GLN A 25 59.14 40.05 -93.86
C GLN A 25 58.40 38.91 -93.14
N VAL A 26 58.52 37.67 -93.65
CA VAL A 26 57.98 36.48 -92.97
C VAL A 26 58.69 36.23 -91.65
N LEU A 27 60.02 36.38 -91.59
CA LEU A 27 60.79 36.25 -90.34
C LEU A 27 60.35 37.27 -89.29
N LYS A 28 60.15 38.54 -89.67
CA LYS A 28 59.60 39.55 -88.76
C LYS A 28 58.20 39.20 -88.26
N SER A 29 57.32 38.72 -89.13
CA SER A 29 55.97 38.30 -88.71
C SER A 29 55.97 37.10 -87.76
N LYS A 30 56.94 36.19 -87.92
CA LYS A 30 57.16 35.04 -87.02
C LYS A 30 57.75 35.47 -85.69
N ASP A 31 58.70 36.40 -85.67
CA ASP A 31 59.26 36.99 -84.44
C ASP A 31 58.19 37.74 -83.63
N ASP A 32 57.35 38.53 -84.28
CA ASP A 32 56.21 39.19 -83.62
C ASP A 32 55.21 38.18 -83.05
N GLY A 33 55.02 37.04 -83.75
CA GLY A 33 54.24 35.91 -83.26
C GLY A 33 54.86 35.23 -82.04
N ILE A 34 56.17 35.05 -82.04
CA ILE A 34 56.95 34.48 -80.93
C ILE A 34 56.88 35.40 -79.70
N GLN A 35 57.08 36.71 -79.86
CA GLN A 35 56.96 37.66 -78.74
C GLN A 35 55.56 37.65 -78.11
N LYS A 36 54.49 37.55 -78.92
CA LYS A 36 53.12 37.42 -78.40
C LYS A 36 52.93 36.11 -77.63
N LEU A 37 53.48 35.01 -78.14
CA LEU A 37 53.42 33.71 -77.46
C LEU A 37 54.23 33.72 -76.15
N GLU A 38 55.42 34.32 -76.12
CA GLU A 38 56.23 34.47 -74.92
C GLU A 38 55.52 35.30 -73.86
N LYS A 39 54.90 36.42 -74.25
CA LYS A 39 54.11 37.26 -73.34
C LYS A 39 52.92 36.48 -72.75
N LEU A 40 52.20 35.74 -73.61
CA LEU A 40 51.07 34.90 -73.19
C LEU A 40 51.52 33.74 -72.28
N ILE A 41 52.67 33.13 -72.55
CA ILE A 41 53.28 32.09 -71.70
C ILE A 41 53.70 32.68 -70.35
N GLY A 42 54.27 33.89 -70.33
CA GLY A 42 54.61 34.62 -69.12
C GLY A 42 53.38 34.90 -68.25
N GLU A 43 52.31 35.43 -68.85
CA GLU A 43 51.04 35.70 -68.16
C GLU A 43 50.38 34.41 -67.65
N LYS A 44 50.40 33.32 -68.43
CA LYS A 44 49.89 32.01 -67.98
C LYS A 44 50.73 31.42 -66.86
N SER A 45 52.04 31.55 -66.92
CA SER A 45 52.96 31.09 -65.87
C SER A 45 52.72 31.84 -64.55
N GLN A 46 52.52 33.16 -64.62
CA GLN A 46 52.13 33.96 -63.45
C GLN A 46 50.79 33.51 -62.86
N LYS A 47 49.78 33.25 -63.70
CA LYS A 47 48.48 32.72 -63.25
C LYS A 47 48.59 31.34 -62.61
N ILE A 48 49.44 30.47 -63.15
CA ILE A 48 49.70 29.14 -62.57
C ILE A 48 50.36 29.29 -61.20
N ALA A 49 51.34 30.18 -61.06
CA ALA A 49 52.00 30.43 -59.78
C ALA A 49 51.04 31.00 -58.73
N THR A 50 50.12 31.91 -59.11
CA THR A 50 49.09 32.41 -58.20
C THR A 50 48.07 31.35 -57.81
N LEU A 51 47.65 30.50 -58.75
CA LEU A 51 46.73 29.41 -58.43
C LEU A 51 47.38 28.33 -57.54
N GLN A 52 48.67 28.02 -57.76
CA GLN A 52 49.41 27.11 -56.89
C GLN A 52 49.55 27.65 -55.47
N SER A 53 49.81 28.95 -55.30
CA SER A 53 49.87 29.55 -53.97
C SER A 53 48.51 29.57 -53.27
N GLU A 54 47.43 29.84 -53.99
CA GLU A 54 46.06 29.76 -53.48
C GLU A 54 45.67 28.33 -53.08
N ILE A 55 46.04 27.32 -53.88
CA ILE A 55 45.80 25.90 -53.57
C ILE A 55 46.53 25.51 -52.28
N ASN A 56 47.81 25.86 -52.14
CA ASN A 56 48.58 25.58 -50.94
C ASN A 56 48.01 26.31 -49.70
N ALA A 57 47.53 27.54 -49.88
CA ALA A 57 46.89 28.30 -48.80
C ALA A 57 45.55 27.68 -48.38
N LEU A 58 44.79 27.11 -49.32
CA LEU A 58 43.54 26.39 -49.02
C LEU A 58 43.81 25.03 -48.36
N GLU A 59 44.84 24.31 -48.79
CA GLU A 59 45.22 23.01 -48.23
C GLU A 59 45.71 23.14 -46.77
N THR A 60 46.53 24.15 -46.48
CA THR A 60 46.97 24.48 -45.11
C THR A 60 45.83 24.94 -44.21
N LYS A 61 44.89 25.74 -44.72
CA LYS A 61 43.67 26.09 -43.97
C LYS A 61 42.78 24.88 -43.70
N ARG A 62 42.67 23.96 -44.66
CA ARG A 62 41.91 22.71 -44.52
C ARG A 62 42.53 21.79 -43.48
N SER A 63 43.85 21.66 -43.43
CA SER A 63 44.54 20.83 -42.43
C SER A 63 44.39 21.41 -41.02
N LEU A 64 44.58 22.72 -40.86
CA LEU A 64 44.42 23.40 -39.56
C LEU A 64 42.98 23.30 -39.03
N ALA A 65 41.97 23.48 -39.89
CA ALA A 65 40.57 23.32 -39.50
C ALA A 65 40.23 21.88 -39.11
N ALA A 66 40.81 20.88 -39.79
CA ALA A 66 40.64 19.47 -39.44
C ALA A 66 41.29 19.12 -38.09
N GLU A 67 42.47 19.67 -37.82
CA GLU A 67 43.21 19.47 -36.57
C GLU A 67 42.51 20.15 -35.37
N GLU A 68 41.97 21.36 -35.56
CA GLU A 68 41.18 22.06 -34.54
C GLU A 68 39.87 21.32 -34.23
N GLN A 69 39.19 20.79 -35.26
CA GLN A 69 37.98 19.98 -35.10
C GLN A 69 38.28 18.66 -34.38
N ALA A 70 39.39 18.01 -34.70
CA ALA A 70 39.85 16.79 -34.03
C ALA A 70 40.20 17.05 -32.55
N GLY A 71 40.86 18.18 -32.24
CA GLY A 71 41.13 18.60 -30.86
C GLY A 71 39.85 18.80 -30.04
N LYS A 72 38.83 19.47 -30.63
CA LYS A 72 37.51 19.65 -29.99
C LYS A 72 36.77 18.33 -29.79
N ALA A 73 36.86 17.40 -30.75
CA ALA A 73 36.26 16.07 -30.63
C ALA A 73 36.93 15.24 -29.53
N ASN A 74 38.26 15.28 -29.43
CA ASN A 74 39.02 14.58 -28.39
C ASN A 74 38.73 15.14 -26.98
N ALA A 75 38.62 16.46 -26.83
CA ALA A 75 38.24 17.08 -25.56
C ALA A 75 36.84 16.62 -25.09
N ARG A 76 35.88 16.55 -26.02
CA ARG A 76 34.53 16.01 -25.73
C ARG A 76 34.55 14.53 -25.37
N ALA A 77 35.39 13.73 -26.03
CA ALA A 77 35.54 12.31 -25.72
C ALA A 77 36.06 12.10 -24.29
N ILE A 78 37.09 12.86 -23.87
CA ILE A 78 37.64 12.80 -22.52
C ILE A 78 36.61 13.22 -21.46
N GLU A 79 35.79 14.24 -21.77
CA GLU A 79 34.72 14.67 -20.86
C GLU A 79 33.61 13.61 -20.73
N LEU A 80 33.21 12.98 -21.83
CA LEU A 80 32.26 11.87 -21.83
C LEU A 80 32.80 10.65 -21.07
N GLU A 81 34.09 10.31 -21.23
CA GLU A 81 34.72 9.24 -20.45
C GLU A 81 34.66 9.50 -18.95
N LYS A 82 34.95 10.73 -18.50
CA LYS A 82 34.82 11.13 -17.09
C LYS A 82 33.38 10.99 -16.58
N GLN A 83 32.39 11.33 -17.41
CA GLN A 83 30.97 11.15 -17.04
C GLN A 83 30.61 9.67 -16.92
N ILE A 84 31.09 8.83 -17.83
CA ILE A 84 30.87 7.37 -17.80
C ILE A 84 31.50 6.77 -16.53
N GLU A 85 32.73 7.15 -16.17
CA GLU A 85 33.36 6.67 -14.94
C GLU A 85 32.60 7.09 -13.68
N LYS A 86 32.09 8.32 -13.65
CA LYS A 86 31.28 8.81 -12.53
C LYS A 86 29.98 8.01 -12.40
N LEU A 87 29.26 7.83 -13.51
CA LEU A 87 28.04 7.02 -13.55
C LEU A 87 28.30 5.57 -13.14
N LYS A 88 29.43 4.99 -13.54
CA LYS A 88 29.82 3.63 -13.16
C LYS A 88 29.99 3.48 -11.65
N LYS A 89 30.67 4.45 -11.00
CA LYS A 89 30.82 4.49 -9.53
C LYS A 89 29.48 4.66 -8.82
N ASP A 90 28.60 5.51 -9.34
CA ASP A 90 27.27 5.72 -8.77
C ASP A 90 26.40 4.45 -8.86
N ILE A 91 26.46 3.73 -9.99
CA ILE A 91 25.77 2.44 -10.18
C ILE A 91 26.27 1.40 -9.17
N GLU A 92 27.59 1.29 -8.96
CA GLU A 92 28.17 0.34 -8.01
C GLU A 92 27.79 0.66 -6.56
N ALA A 93 27.80 1.95 -6.19
CA ALA A 93 27.33 2.42 -4.89
C ALA A 93 25.83 2.18 -4.69
N GLN A 94 25.02 2.31 -5.74
CA GLN A 94 23.59 2.03 -5.66
C GLN A 94 23.31 0.53 -5.57
N ASN A 95 24.09 -0.30 -6.26
CA ASN A 95 23.94 -1.75 -6.24
C ASN A 95 24.29 -2.35 -4.86
N SER A 96 25.34 -1.84 -4.20
CA SER A 96 25.66 -2.22 -2.81
C SER A 96 24.57 -1.79 -1.81
N LYS A 97 23.97 -0.60 -1.98
CA LYS A 97 22.81 -0.19 -1.18
C LYS A 97 21.61 -1.11 -1.43
N LYS A 98 21.34 -1.47 -2.69
CA LYS A 98 20.26 -2.39 -3.06
C LYS A 98 20.41 -3.74 -2.36
N SER A 99 21.59 -4.34 -2.37
CA SER A 99 21.83 -5.63 -1.70
C SER A 99 21.62 -5.56 -0.18
N THR A 100 22.02 -4.45 0.47
CA THR A 100 21.76 -4.27 1.91
C THR A 100 20.27 -4.13 2.24
N VAL A 101 19.50 -3.46 1.38
CA VAL A 101 18.05 -3.31 1.54
C VAL A 101 17.34 -4.63 1.28
N GLU A 102 17.79 -5.38 0.27
CA GLU A 102 17.27 -6.71 -0.06
C GLU A 102 17.51 -7.72 1.07
N ALA A 103 18.70 -7.70 1.69
CA ALA A 103 18.98 -8.53 2.87
C ALA A 103 18.06 -8.16 4.06
N ARG A 104 17.86 -6.87 4.32
CA ARG A 104 16.94 -6.40 5.37
C ARG A 104 15.48 -6.77 5.09
N ALA A 105 15.07 -6.73 3.81
CA ALA A 105 13.74 -7.15 3.40
C ALA A 105 13.55 -8.66 3.63
N GLY A 106 14.53 -9.49 3.25
CA GLY A 106 14.51 -10.93 3.49
C GLY A 106 14.43 -11.29 4.98
N ASP A 107 15.15 -10.58 5.85
CA ASP A 107 15.06 -10.80 7.30
C ASP A 107 13.75 -10.30 7.92
N ALA A 108 13.18 -9.20 7.40
CA ALA A 108 11.85 -8.75 7.78
C ALA A 108 10.77 -9.77 7.37
N ASP A 109 10.85 -10.34 6.16
CA ASP A 109 9.94 -11.37 5.68
C ASP A 109 9.99 -12.63 6.54
N LYS A 110 11.18 -13.08 6.96
CA LYS A 110 11.31 -14.20 7.91
C LYS A 110 10.59 -13.92 9.24
N LYS A 111 10.72 -12.70 9.78
CA LYS A 111 10.03 -12.31 11.02
C LYS A 111 8.51 -12.27 10.84
N VAL A 112 8.03 -11.78 9.70
CA VAL A 112 6.59 -11.78 9.37
C VAL A 112 6.07 -13.22 9.28
N GLN A 113 6.81 -14.13 8.65
CA GLN A 113 6.44 -15.55 8.61
C GLN A 113 6.41 -16.19 10.00
N GLU A 114 7.38 -15.89 10.87
CA GLU A 114 7.40 -16.39 12.25
C GLU A 114 6.21 -15.86 13.07
N LEU A 115 5.90 -14.57 12.96
CA LEU A 115 4.74 -13.96 13.62
C LEU A 115 3.42 -14.54 13.12
N ASN A 116 3.29 -14.80 11.82
CA ASN A 116 2.11 -15.46 11.25
C ASN A 116 1.96 -16.89 11.79
N ALA A 117 3.05 -17.65 11.90
CA ALA A 117 3.00 -18.99 12.49
C ALA A 117 2.59 -18.98 13.97
N LYS A 118 3.02 -17.96 14.74
CA LYS A 118 2.58 -17.76 16.14
C LYS A 118 1.10 -17.37 16.21
N LEU A 119 0.64 -16.51 15.32
CA LEU A 119 -0.76 -16.09 15.23
C LEU A 119 -1.67 -17.29 14.93
N GLU A 120 -1.30 -18.14 13.98
CA GLU A 120 -2.07 -19.34 13.63
C GLU A 120 -2.18 -20.32 14.81
N LYS A 121 -1.09 -20.49 15.58
CA LYS A 121 -1.12 -21.31 16.81
C LYS A 121 -2.07 -20.73 17.87
N LEU A 122 -2.03 -19.41 18.10
CA LEU A 122 -2.93 -18.73 19.03
C LEU A 122 -4.40 -18.82 18.60
N GLN A 123 -4.67 -18.71 17.31
CA GLN A 123 -6.01 -18.89 16.76
C GLN A 123 -6.54 -20.29 17.03
N LYS A 124 -5.72 -21.33 16.77
CA LYS A 124 -6.08 -22.73 17.05
C LYS A 124 -6.37 -22.97 18.55
N THR A 125 -5.60 -22.37 19.45
CA THR A 125 -5.87 -22.48 20.90
C THR A 125 -7.13 -21.75 21.32
N SER A 126 -7.41 -20.59 20.74
CA SER A 126 -8.63 -19.82 21.01
C SER A 126 -9.88 -20.57 20.54
N ASP A 127 -9.84 -21.15 19.34
CA ASP A 127 -10.94 -21.97 18.80
C ASP A 127 -11.19 -23.22 19.67
N GLU A 128 -10.13 -23.84 20.20
CA GLU A 128 -10.24 -24.97 21.12
C GLU A 128 -10.87 -24.55 22.46
N GLN A 129 -10.46 -23.42 23.04
CA GLN A 129 -11.09 -22.88 24.26
C GLN A 129 -12.56 -22.56 24.03
N LYS A 130 -12.92 -21.95 22.90
CA LYS A 130 -14.31 -21.65 22.53
C LYS A 130 -15.16 -22.92 22.45
N ARG A 131 -14.64 -23.99 21.84
CA ARG A 131 -15.33 -25.30 21.80
C ARG A 131 -15.55 -25.89 23.19
N ARG A 132 -14.59 -25.75 24.10
CA ARG A 132 -14.73 -26.23 25.49
C ARG A 132 -15.80 -25.45 26.25
N ILE A 133 -15.82 -24.13 26.11
CA ILE A 133 -16.84 -23.26 26.72
C ILE A 133 -18.24 -23.65 26.22
N GLN A 134 -18.42 -23.84 24.91
CA GLN A 134 -19.70 -24.26 24.36
C GLN A 134 -20.16 -25.61 24.92
N LYS A 135 -19.25 -26.59 25.07
CA LYS A 135 -19.59 -27.88 25.69
C LYS A 135 -20.04 -27.72 27.14
N THR A 136 -19.37 -26.88 27.93
CA THR A 136 -19.76 -26.62 29.32
C THR A 136 -21.07 -25.85 29.43
N GLU A 137 -21.33 -24.89 28.53
CA GLU A 137 -22.61 -24.17 28.46
C GLU A 137 -23.77 -25.11 28.12
N HIS A 138 -23.58 -26.05 27.18
CA HIS A 138 -24.60 -27.05 26.87
C HIS A 138 -24.87 -27.99 28.05
N ALA A 139 -23.82 -28.47 28.73
CA ALA A 139 -24.00 -29.33 29.91
C ALA A 139 -24.74 -28.61 31.04
N LEU A 140 -24.46 -27.31 31.23
CA LEU A 140 -25.14 -26.48 32.21
C LEU A 140 -26.63 -26.28 31.88
N LYS A 141 -26.96 -25.97 30.61
CA LYS A 141 -28.36 -25.87 30.17
C LYS A 141 -29.14 -27.17 30.37
N VAL A 142 -28.52 -28.31 30.06
CA VAL A 142 -29.15 -29.62 30.31
C VAL A 142 -29.40 -29.82 31.80
N ALA A 143 -28.44 -29.50 32.67
CA ALA A 143 -28.64 -29.61 34.12
C ALA A 143 -29.73 -28.67 34.64
N GLU A 144 -29.84 -27.45 34.11
CA GLU A 144 -30.91 -26.50 34.43
C GLU A 144 -32.29 -27.01 33.98
N GLU A 145 -32.40 -27.56 32.77
CA GLU A 145 -33.64 -28.15 32.25
C GLU A 145 -34.10 -29.36 33.08
N GLU A 146 -33.19 -30.26 33.45
CA GLU A 146 -33.48 -31.42 34.31
C GLU A 146 -33.92 -30.97 35.71
N LEU A 147 -33.28 -29.96 36.30
CA LEU A 147 -33.69 -29.41 37.59
C LEU A 147 -35.11 -28.85 37.54
N MET A 148 -35.43 -28.08 36.49
CA MET A 148 -36.77 -27.52 36.30
C MET A 148 -37.82 -28.62 36.10
N ARG A 149 -37.50 -29.70 35.37
CA ARG A 149 -38.39 -30.86 35.25
C ARG A 149 -38.65 -31.52 36.59
N VAL A 150 -37.62 -31.83 37.38
CA VAL A 150 -37.77 -32.44 38.70
C VAL A 150 -38.59 -31.54 39.65
N GLN A 151 -38.40 -30.22 39.60
CA GLN A 151 -39.22 -29.29 40.37
C GLN A 151 -40.69 -29.28 39.93
N LEU A 152 -40.96 -29.31 38.62
CA LEU A 152 -42.32 -29.39 38.10
C LEU A 152 -42.99 -30.74 38.42
N GLU A 153 -42.27 -31.85 38.32
CA GLU A 153 -42.75 -33.18 38.67
C GLU A 153 -43.07 -33.29 40.17
N THR A 154 -42.17 -32.84 41.04
CA THR A 154 -42.41 -32.83 42.49
C THR A 154 -43.60 -31.95 42.88
N THR A 155 -43.76 -30.78 42.26
CA THR A 155 -44.92 -29.91 42.51
C THR A 155 -46.22 -30.48 41.93
N ALA A 156 -46.16 -31.18 40.80
CA ALA A 156 -47.31 -31.89 40.21
C ALA A 156 -47.74 -33.08 41.08
N HIS A 157 -46.80 -33.91 41.53
CA HIS A 157 -47.06 -35.01 42.46
C HIS A 157 -47.62 -34.51 43.79
N LEU A 158 -47.12 -33.38 44.31
CA LEU A 158 -47.66 -32.75 45.52
C LEU A 158 -49.11 -32.27 45.31
N LYS A 159 -49.43 -31.70 44.15
CA LYS A 159 -50.81 -31.29 43.80
C LYS A 159 -51.74 -32.47 43.60
N GLN A 160 -51.32 -33.51 42.88
CA GLN A 160 -52.09 -34.75 42.73
C GLN A 160 -52.34 -35.43 44.09
N LEU A 161 -51.34 -35.47 44.97
CA LEU A 161 -51.49 -36.03 46.31
C LEU A 161 -52.49 -35.19 47.14
N LYS A 162 -52.41 -33.86 47.02
CA LYS A 162 -53.32 -32.92 47.69
C LYS A 162 -54.77 -33.02 47.18
N GLU A 163 -54.98 -33.23 45.89
CA GLU A 163 -56.31 -33.37 45.28
C GLU A 163 -56.93 -34.76 45.52
N VAL A 164 -56.16 -35.83 45.32
CA VAL A 164 -56.66 -37.21 45.48
C VAL A 164 -56.85 -37.58 46.95
N HIS A 165 -56.15 -36.92 47.88
CA HIS A 165 -56.18 -37.28 49.30
C HIS A 165 -56.41 -36.11 50.28
N GLY A 166 -56.94 -34.96 49.82
CA GLY A 166 -57.23 -33.80 50.67
C GLY A 166 -58.19 -34.07 51.85
N ALA A 167 -58.91 -35.20 51.82
CA ALA A 167 -59.75 -35.70 52.92
C ALA A 167 -59.50 -37.18 53.28
N TRP A 168 -58.47 -37.83 52.71
CA TRP A 168 -58.20 -39.28 52.90
C TRP A 168 -56.71 -39.58 53.10
N LEU A 169 -55.96 -38.68 53.73
CA LEU A 169 -54.64 -39.04 54.28
C LEU A 169 -54.89 -39.66 55.67
N PRO A 170 -54.58 -40.95 55.88
CA PRO A 170 -54.75 -41.56 57.18
C PRO A 170 -54.01 -40.76 58.26
N PRO A 171 -54.57 -40.59 59.48
CA PRO A 171 -53.92 -39.84 60.55
C PRO A 171 -52.47 -40.26 60.81
N TRP A 172 -52.14 -41.54 60.61
CA TRP A 172 -50.77 -42.04 60.73
C TRP A 172 -49.81 -41.46 59.67
N LEU A 173 -50.22 -41.19 58.42
CA LEU A 173 -49.35 -40.62 57.39
C LEU A 173 -49.11 -39.11 57.63
N VAL A 174 -50.11 -38.40 58.16
CA VAL A 174 -49.96 -37.01 58.61
C VAL A 174 -48.95 -36.93 59.77
N ILE A 175 -49.04 -37.87 60.72
CA ILE A 175 -48.09 -37.99 61.83
C ILE A 175 -46.70 -38.37 61.32
N HIS A 176 -46.58 -39.32 60.38
CA HIS A 176 -45.28 -39.74 59.83
C HIS A 176 -44.61 -38.66 58.97
N THR A 177 -45.37 -37.86 58.22
CA THR A 177 -44.82 -36.74 57.45
C THR A 177 -44.40 -35.59 58.35
N ALA A 178 -45.15 -35.32 59.43
CA ALA A 178 -44.73 -34.38 60.46
C ALA A 178 -43.45 -34.85 61.16
N HIS A 179 -43.39 -36.12 61.57
CA HIS A 179 -42.22 -36.72 62.21
C HIS A 179 -41.01 -36.78 61.26
N ALA A 180 -41.20 -37.12 59.98
CA ALA A 180 -40.11 -37.12 59.00
C ALA A 180 -39.58 -35.71 58.73
N LYS A 181 -40.46 -34.70 58.69
CA LYS A 181 -40.07 -33.29 58.57
C LYS A 181 -39.30 -32.84 59.81
N GLU A 182 -39.74 -33.24 61.00
CA GLU A 182 -39.09 -32.92 62.27
C GLU A 182 -37.72 -33.59 62.38
N VAL A 183 -37.60 -34.89 62.09
CA VAL A 183 -36.33 -35.64 62.04
C VAL A 183 -35.40 -35.07 60.97
N LEU A 184 -35.88 -34.76 59.76
CA LEU A 184 -35.03 -34.16 58.73
C LEU A 184 -34.53 -32.77 59.16
N SER A 185 -35.37 -31.98 59.83
CA SER A 185 -35.00 -30.67 60.35
C SER A 185 -34.04 -30.76 61.54
N SER A 186 -34.22 -31.76 62.43
CA SER A 186 -33.33 -32.00 63.56
C SER A 186 -31.96 -32.46 63.06
N ASN A 187 -31.91 -33.43 62.13
CA ASN A 187 -30.67 -33.93 61.54
C ASN A 187 -29.95 -32.86 60.72
N TRP A 188 -30.69 -32.01 60.00
CA TRP A 188 -30.11 -30.86 59.31
C TRP A 188 -29.51 -29.87 60.29
N ASN A 189 -30.19 -29.57 61.40
CA ASN A 189 -29.67 -28.63 62.39
C ASN A 189 -28.51 -29.20 63.23
N GLU A 190 -28.54 -30.49 63.56
CA GLU A 190 -27.50 -31.17 64.35
C GLU A 190 -26.26 -31.54 63.53
N HIS A 191 -26.41 -31.92 62.26
CA HIS A 191 -25.29 -32.45 61.46
C HIS A 191 -25.01 -31.65 60.18
N GLY A 192 -26.04 -31.23 59.43
CA GLY A 192 -25.85 -30.54 58.15
C GLY A 192 -25.36 -29.09 58.28
N LYS A 193 -26.08 -28.29 59.05
CA LYS A 193 -25.82 -26.88 59.32
C LYS A 193 -24.43 -26.61 59.91
N PRO A 194 -23.93 -27.35 60.91
CA PRO A 194 -22.58 -27.11 61.44
C PRO A 194 -21.47 -27.42 60.43
N VAL A 195 -21.63 -28.44 59.58
CA VAL A 195 -20.63 -28.78 58.54
C VAL A 195 -20.54 -27.69 57.48
N VAL A 196 -21.69 -27.20 56.99
CA VAL A 196 -21.75 -26.10 56.02
C VAL A 196 -21.20 -24.81 56.61
N ASN A 197 -21.53 -24.48 57.86
CA ASN A 197 -21.03 -23.29 58.53
C ASN A 197 -19.51 -23.37 58.77
N ASN A 198 -18.98 -24.53 59.15
CA ASN A 198 -17.53 -24.73 59.32
C ASN A 198 -16.78 -24.60 57.98
N LEU A 199 -17.36 -25.09 56.87
CA LEU A 199 -16.81 -24.88 55.53
C LEU A 199 -16.83 -23.40 55.10
N LEU A 200 -17.93 -22.69 55.34
CA LEU A 200 -18.04 -21.26 55.06
C LEU A 200 -17.04 -20.46 55.89
N GLN A 201 -16.90 -20.79 57.18
CA GLN A 201 -15.97 -20.14 58.08
C GLN A 201 -14.52 -20.38 57.65
N LYS A 202 -14.13 -21.63 57.34
CA LYS A 202 -12.78 -21.94 56.83
C LYS A 202 -12.48 -21.28 55.49
N ALA A 203 -13.46 -21.23 54.59
CA ALA A 203 -13.32 -20.50 53.33
C ALA A 203 -13.09 -19.00 53.57
N SER A 204 -13.83 -18.40 54.51
CA SER A 204 -13.67 -16.99 54.88
C SER A 204 -12.33 -16.73 55.56
N GLU A 205 -11.88 -17.58 56.49
CA GLU A 205 -10.58 -17.46 57.17
C GLU A 205 -9.41 -17.58 56.19
N LYS A 206 -9.48 -18.50 55.23
CA LYS A 206 -8.48 -18.64 54.17
C LYS A 206 -8.47 -17.44 53.21
N SER A 207 -9.64 -16.86 52.90
CA SER A 207 -9.73 -15.65 52.10
C SER A 207 -9.11 -14.42 52.80
N VAL A 208 -9.34 -14.29 54.12
CA VAL A 208 -8.75 -13.22 54.95
C VAL A 208 -7.24 -13.41 55.11
N GLN A 209 -6.75 -14.66 55.22
CA GLN A 209 -5.32 -14.97 55.20
C GLN A 209 -4.66 -14.63 53.85
N ALA A 210 -5.30 -14.97 52.74
CA ALA A 210 -4.82 -14.63 51.40
C ALA A 210 -4.78 -13.10 51.19
N GLN A 211 -5.77 -12.38 51.71
CA GLN A 211 -5.81 -10.92 51.67
C GLN A 211 -4.71 -10.29 52.54
N LYS A 212 -4.47 -10.81 53.76
CA LYS A 212 -3.37 -10.35 54.64
C LYS A 212 -1.99 -10.62 54.03
N TRP A 213 -1.81 -11.74 53.33
CA TRP A 213 -0.56 -12.05 52.62
C TRP A 213 -0.36 -11.16 51.39
N ALA A 214 -1.42 -10.90 50.62
CA ALA A 214 -1.32 -10.11 49.39
C ALA A 214 -1.12 -8.61 49.64
N LYS A 215 -1.73 -8.03 50.69
CA LYS A 215 -1.66 -6.59 51.01
C LYS A 215 -0.23 -6.02 51.03
N PRO A 216 0.74 -6.55 51.80
CA PRO A 216 2.09 -5.98 51.86
C PRO A 216 2.85 -6.11 50.53
N HIS A 217 2.59 -7.15 49.75
CA HIS A 217 3.24 -7.34 48.44
C HIS A 217 2.64 -6.43 47.36
N VAL A 218 1.33 -6.20 47.39
CA VAL A 218 0.66 -5.26 46.50
C VAL A 218 1.03 -3.82 46.83
N GLU A 219 1.10 -3.46 48.11
CA GLU A 219 1.55 -2.12 48.55
C GLU A 219 3.04 -1.87 48.22
N ALA A 220 3.91 -2.86 48.43
CA ALA A 220 5.32 -2.76 48.05
C ALA A 220 5.52 -2.68 46.52
N ALA A 221 4.71 -3.41 45.74
CA ALA A 221 4.71 -3.28 44.28
C ALA A 221 4.18 -1.91 43.84
N LYS A 222 3.09 -1.42 44.46
CA LYS A 222 2.53 -0.10 44.20
C LYS A 222 3.57 1.01 44.45
N ALA A 223 4.27 0.95 45.59
CA ALA A 223 5.30 1.92 45.95
C ALA A 223 6.51 1.92 45.00
N LYS A 224 6.90 0.75 44.45
CA LYS A 224 8.04 0.65 43.52
C LYS A 224 7.69 1.04 42.08
N TRP A 225 6.50 0.68 41.61
CA TRP A 225 6.16 0.80 40.18
C TRP A 225 5.55 2.15 39.80
N ILE A 226 4.76 2.78 40.68
CA ILE A 226 4.17 4.11 40.43
C ILE A 226 5.22 5.18 40.08
N PRO A 227 6.31 5.36 40.86
CA PRO A 227 7.31 6.39 40.54
C PRO A 227 8.08 6.07 39.25
N VAL A 228 8.41 4.79 39.01
CA VAL A 228 9.12 4.36 37.79
C VAL A 228 8.28 4.60 36.54
N ILE A 229 6.98 4.29 36.58
CA ILE A 229 6.07 4.53 35.46
C ILE A 229 5.94 6.04 35.23
N LYS A 230 5.77 6.84 36.29
CA LYS A 230 5.63 8.31 36.19
C LYS A 230 6.88 8.98 35.60
N GLU A 231 8.07 8.56 36.02
CA GLU A 231 9.35 9.06 35.51
C GLU A 231 9.59 8.64 34.05
N LYS A 232 9.34 7.38 33.72
CA LYS A 232 9.46 6.87 32.34
C LYS A 232 8.46 7.51 31.38
N TRP A 233 7.25 7.83 31.84
CA TRP A 233 6.27 8.58 31.06
C TRP A 233 6.65 10.05 30.88
N ALA A 234 7.14 10.71 31.92
CA ALA A 234 7.58 12.10 31.84
C ALA A 234 8.76 12.25 30.87
N THR A 235 9.75 11.37 30.97
CA THR A 235 10.91 11.34 30.06
C THR A 235 10.54 10.96 28.63
N MET A 236 9.58 10.05 28.44
CA MET A 236 9.08 9.73 27.10
C MET A 236 8.31 10.89 26.48
N LYS A 237 7.50 11.62 27.26
CA LYS A 237 6.74 12.81 26.80
C LYS A 237 7.65 13.98 26.45
N THR A 238 8.74 14.21 27.18
CA THR A 238 9.74 15.24 26.85
C THR A 238 10.56 14.88 25.61
N ASN A 239 10.94 13.60 25.45
CA ASN A 239 11.73 13.15 24.29
C ASN A 239 10.92 13.02 22.99
N THR A 240 9.62 12.76 23.05
CA THR A 240 8.76 12.64 21.86
C THR A 240 8.28 13.99 21.31
N LYS A 241 8.13 15.02 22.16
CA LYS A 241 7.68 16.36 21.74
C LYS A 241 8.51 16.98 20.58
N PRO A 242 9.86 17.00 20.62
CA PRO A 242 10.65 17.55 19.52
C PRO A 242 10.61 16.67 18.26
N TYR A 243 10.46 15.36 18.40
CA TYR A 243 10.37 14.43 17.25
C TYR A 243 9.04 14.58 16.50
N VAL A 244 7.93 14.68 17.22
CA VAL A 244 6.60 14.92 16.63
C VAL A 244 6.54 16.29 15.96
N GLN A 245 7.14 17.32 16.57
CA GLN A 245 7.26 18.65 15.96
C GLN A 245 8.14 18.64 14.70
N LYS A 246 9.26 17.92 14.70
CA LYS A 246 10.16 17.81 13.54
C LYS A 246 9.55 17.02 12.39
N VAL A 247 8.85 15.92 12.69
CA VAL A 247 8.16 15.11 11.68
C VAL A 247 6.97 15.86 11.10
N SER A 248 6.19 16.57 11.92
CA SER A 248 5.09 17.41 11.43
C SER A 248 5.59 18.55 10.54
N ALA A 249 6.61 19.29 10.96
CA ALA A 249 7.22 20.33 10.13
C ALA A 249 7.73 19.78 8.78
N LYS A 250 8.51 18.68 8.81
CA LYS A 250 8.98 18.04 7.58
C LYS A 250 7.86 17.49 6.70
N SER A 251 6.77 16.99 7.29
CA SER A 251 5.64 16.50 6.52
C SER A 251 4.88 17.62 5.80
N ILE A 252 4.78 18.80 6.42
CA ILE A 252 4.18 19.99 5.82
C ILE A 252 5.05 20.50 4.67
N GLU A 253 6.38 20.58 4.88
CA GLU A 253 7.34 20.97 3.85
C GLU A 253 7.33 20.00 2.66
N LEU A 254 7.35 18.69 2.92
CA LEU A 254 7.32 17.66 1.86
C LEU A 254 5.99 17.69 1.09
N TYR A 255 4.88 17.94 1.78
CA TYR A 255 3.56 18.08 1.15
C TYR A 255 3.48 19.34 0.27
N GLN A 256 3.98 20.48 0.75
CA GLN A 256 4.02 21.72 -0.04
C GLN A 256 4.94 21.58 -1.26
N ALA A 257 6.16 21.07 -1.07
CA ALA A 257 7.09 20.82 -2.18
C ALA A 257 6.53 19.82 -3.20
N SER A 258 5.84 18.77 -2.74
CA SER A 258 5.16 17.82 -3.62
C SER A 258 4.00 18.47 -4.36
N LYS A 259 3.19 19.29 -3.68
CA LYS A 259 2.09 20.03 -4.30
C LYS A 259 2.62 20.95 -5.39
N ASP A 260 3.66 21.73 -5.10
CA ASP A 260 4.24 22.70 -6.04
C ASP A 260 4.90 22.01 -7.25
N ALA A 261 5.51 20.84 -7.05
CA ALA A 261 6.07 20.04 -8.15
C ALA A 261 5.00 19.37 -9.03
N VAL A 262 3.87 18.95 -8.43
CA VAL A 262 2.81 18.21 -9.13
C VAL A 262 1.80 19.15 -9.81
N LEU A 263 1.53 20.32 -9.23
CA LEU A 263 0.58 21.31 -9.75
C LEU A 263 0.78 21.63 -11.24
N PRO A 264 1.99 21.97 -11.74
CA PRO A 264 2.18 22.31 -13.15
C PRO A 264 1.92 21.13 -14.10
N HIS A 265 2.15 19.89 -13.64
CA HIS A 265 1.85 18.69 -14.42
C HIS A 265 0.35 18.36 -14.44
N VAL A 266 -0.35 18.60 -13.34
CA VAL A 266 -1.81 18.46 -13.27
C VAL A 266 -2.50 19.51 -14.14
N VAL A 267 -2.04 20.77 -14.11
CA VAL A 267 -2.56 21.83 -14.98
C VAL A 267 -2.32 21.49 -16.45
N LYS A 268 -1.10 21.07 -16.84
CA LYS A 268 -0.82 20.62 -18.21
C LYS A 268 -1.68 19.41 -18.63
N ALA A 269 -1.84 18.43 -17.75
CA ALA A 269 -2.69 17.26 -18.04
C ALA A 269 -4.16 17.68 -18.21
N HIS A 270 -4.61 18.66 -17.41
CA HIS A 270 -5.96 19.21 -17.53
C HIS A 270 -6.12 19.98 -18.84
N GLU A 271 -5.18 20.86 -19.21
CA GLU A 271 -5.18 21.60 -20.47
C GLU A 271 -5.14 20.69 -21.70
N ILE A 272 -4.38 19.59 -21.65
CA ILE A 272 -4.33 18.60 -22.74
C ILE A 272 -5.64 17.83 -22.82
N ALA A 273 -6.21 17.45 -21.68
CA ALA A 273 -7.43 16.64 -21.63
C ALA A 273 -8.69 17.45 -21.91
N ASP A 274 -8.71 18.76 -21.60
CA ASP A 274 -9.87 19.63 -21.72
C ASP A 274 -10.48 19.62 -23.14
N PRO A 275 -9.73 19.80 -24.25
CA PRO A 275 -10.30 19.74 -25.59
C PRO A 275 -10.93 18.37 -25.90
N TYR A 276 -10.34 17.26 -25.45
CA TYR A 276 -10.92 15.92 -25.62
C TYR A 276 -12.19 15.73 -24.78
N PHE A 277 -12.22 16.24 -23.55
CA PHE A 277 -13.41 16.23 -22.71
C PHE A 277 -14.52 17.11 -23.28
N GLN A 278 -14.19 18.26 -23.86
CA GLN A 278 -15.17 19.13 -24.53
C GLN A 278 -15.73 18.49 -25.80
N GLU A 279 -14.90 17.79 -26.58
CA GLU A 279 -15.33 17.06 -27.77
C GLU A 279 -16.19 15.84 -27.40
N ALA A 280 -15.75 15.04 -26.43
CA ALA A 280 -16.55 13.96 -25.87
C ALA A 280 -17.87 14.48 -25.27
N LYS A 281 -17.87 15.64 -24.62
CA LYS A 281 -19.08 16.31 -24.11
C LYS A 281 -19.99 16.77 -25.24
N LYS A 282 -19.47 17.27 -26.37
CA LYS A 282 -20.28 17.61 -27.55
C LYS A 282 -20.94 16.37 -28.15
N VAL A 283 -20.20 15.27 -28.28
CA VAL A 283 -20.70 14.01 -28.84
C VAL A 283 -21.69 13.34 -27.89
N SER A 284 -21.41 13.31 -26.59
CA SER A 284 -22.22 12.62 -25.60
C SER A 284 -23.43 13.43 -25.12
N LYS A 285 -23.39 14.76 -25.14
CA LYS A 285 -24.51 15.63 -24.74
C LYS A 285 -25.87 15.22 -25.32
N PRO A 286 -26.05 15.05 -26.64
CA PRO A 286 -27.36 14.68 -27.18
C PRO A 286 -27.84 13.32 -26.65
N TYR A 287 -26.95 12.34 -26.46
CA TYR A 287 -27.30 11.04 -25.91
C TYR A 287 -27.61 11.11 -24.40
N ILE A 288 -26.83 11.88 -23.63
CA ILE A 288 -27.07 12.12 -22.21
C ILE A 288 -28.40 12.85 -22.04
N ASP A 289 -28.69 13.85 -22.87
CA ASP A 289 -29.95 14.60 -22.84
C ASP A 289 -31.14 13.72 -23.24
N GLN A 290 -30.95 12.80 -24.18
CA GLN A 290 -31.97 11.83 -24.58
C GLN A 290 -32.24 10.80 -23.48
N VAL A 291 -31.19 10.24 -22.87
CA VAL A 291 -31.31 9.35 -21.70
C VAL A 291 -31.92 10.09 -20.53
N ALA A 292 -31.48 11.32 -20.24
CA ALA A 292 -32.05 12.16 -19.18
C ALA A 292 -33.54 12.45 -19.46
N LYS A 293 -33.93 12.78 -20.70
CA LYS A 293 -35.32 13.03 -21.07
C LYS A 293 -36.21 11.80 -20.95
N VAL A 294 -35.72 10.62 -21.36
CA VAL A 294 -36.43 9.35 -21.24
C VAL A 294 -36.53 8.90 -19.77
N THR A 295 -35.47 9.08 -19.00
CA THR A 295 -35.42 8.67 -17.59
C THR A 295 -36.07 9.66 -16.65
N LYS A 296 -36.20 10.95 -17.01
CA LYS A 296 -36.82 12.00 -16.19
C LYS A 296 -38.18 11.59 -15.60
N PRO A 297 -39.19 11.14 -16.38
CA PRO A 297 -40.46 10.73 -15.82
C PRO A 297 -40.35 9.50 -14.89
N HIS A 298 -39.44 8.57 -15.17
CA HIS A 298 -39.24 7.38 -14.34
C HIS A 298 -38.52 7.69 -13.03
N VAL A 299 -37.50 8.56 -13.05
CA VAL A 299 -36.80 9.04 -11.87
C VAL A 299 -37.72 9.91 -11.01
N GLU A 300 -38.54 10.76 -11.62
CA GLU A 300 -39.54 11.56 -10.89
C GLU A 300 -40.61 10.66 -10.25
N LYS A 301 -41.09 9.64 -10.97
CA LYS A 301 -42.02 8.63 -10.43
C LYS A 301 -41.41 7.86 -9.27
N ILE A 302 -40.15 7.42 -9.38
CA ILE A 302 -39.40 6.78 -8.29
C ILE A 302 -39.24 7.75 -7.12
N ARG A 303 -38.86 9.01 -7.37
CA ARG A 303 -38.68 10.02 -6.33
C ARG A 303 -39.98 10.32 -5.57
N ILE A 304 -41.11 10.41 -6.28
CA ILE A 304 -42.44 10.63 -5.70
C ILE A 304 -42.87 9.41 -4.87
N THR A 305 -42.69 8.20 -5.39
CA THR A 305 -43.02 6.95 -4.67
C THR A 305 -42.11 6.70 -3.48
N LEU A 306 -40.83 7.10 -3.54
CA LEU A 306 -39.86 6.94 -2.46
C LEU A 306 -39.94 8.05 -1.42
N LYS A 307 -40.53 9.21 -1.74
CA LYS A 307 -40.70 10.37 -0.83
C LYS A 307 -41.31 10.04 0.54
N PRO A 308 -42.38 9.23 0.66
CA PRO A 308 -42.90 8.82 1.97
C PRO A 308 -41.93 7.88 2.71
N TYR A 309 -41.21 7.01 2.00
CA TYR A 309 -40.25 6.08 2.61
C TYR A 309 -38.99 6.79 3.11
N THR A 310 -38.48 7.78 2.38
CA THR A 310 -37.33 8.58 2.83
C THR A 310 -37.70 9.46 4.02
N LYS A 311 -38.92 10.03 4.07
CA LYS A 311 -39.43 10.71 5.27
C LYS A 311 -39.56 9.78 6.47
N ARG A 312 -40.12 8.58 6.27
CA ARG A 312 -40.25 7.56 7.32
C ARG A 312 -38.89 7.09 7.82
N ALA A 313 -37.94 6.85 6.93
CA ALA A 313 -36.57 6.49 7.28
C ALA A 313 -35.86 7.60 8.05
N GLY A 314 -36.02 8.87 7.64
CA GLY A 314 -35.51 10.02 8.38
C GLY A 314 -36.09 10.12 9.80
N HIS A 315 -37.39 9.86 9.96
CA HIS A 315 -38.04 9.85 11.27
C HIS A 315 -37.54 8.71 12.18
N VAL A 316 -37.44 7.49 11.63
CA VAL A 316 -36.88 6.34 12.36
C VAL A 316 -35.42 6.59 12.74
N TYR A 317 -34.62 7.12 11.82
CA TYR A 317 -33.23 7.48 12.08
C TYR A 317 -33.10 8.58 13.15
N GLY A 318 -33.94 9.61 13.11
CA GLY A 318 -34.00 10.64 14.15
C GLY A 318 -34.33 10.06 15.52
N ASN A 319 -35.35 9.19 15.61
CA ASN A 319 -35.69 8.51 16.86
C ASN A 319 -34.58 7.57 17.36
N LEU A 320 -33.86 6.90 16.45
CA LEU A 320 -32.70 6.09 16.79
C LEU A 320 -31.55 6.95 17.31
N LEU A 321 -31.25 8.09 16.69
CA LEU A 321 -30.21 9.01 17.18
C LEU A 321 -30.53 9.55 18.57
N VAL A 322 -31.78 9.92 18.84
CA VAL A 322 -32.22 10.36 20.18
C VAL A 322 -32.04 9.24 21.20
N LYS A 323 -32.39 8.00 20.86
CA LYS A 323 -32.18 6.84 21.75
C LYS A 323 -30.70 6.55 21.97
N VAL A 324 -29.89 6.53 20.90
CA VAL A 324 -28.45 6.28 20.96
C VAL A 324 -27.75 7.34 21.80
N THR A 325 -28.11 8.61 21.65
CA THR A 325 -27.55 9.70 22.47
C THR A 325 -27.96 9.60 23.93
N ALA A 326 -29.21 9.23 24.24
CA ALA A 326 -29.63 8.96 25.62
C ALA A 326 -28.88 7.76 26.24
N TYR A 327 -28.74 6.65 25.50
CA TYR A 327 -27.95 5.49 25.95
C TYR A 327 -26.46 5.82 26.08
N HIS A 328 -25.93 6.68 25.22
CA HIS A 328 -24.55 7.15 25.30
C HIS A 328 -24.30 7.93 26.58
N GLN A 329 -25.19 8.86 26.91
CA GLN A 329 -25.14 9.62 28.15
C GLN A 329 -25.29 8.73 29.39
N GLN A 330 -26.19 7.74 29.34
CA GLN A 330 -26.36 6.76 30.40
C GLN A 330 -25.10 5.89 30.58
N ALA A 331 -24.56 5.35 29.48
CA ALA A 331 -23.34 4.55 29.49
C ALA A 331 -22.14 5.37 29.96
N GLN A 332 -22.05 6.65 29.56
CA GLN A 332 -21.02 7.57 30.03
C GLN A 332 -21.11 7.78 31.55
N ALA A 333 -22.31 7.99 32.10
CA ALA A 333 -22.52 8.12 33.54
C ALA A 333 -22.15 6.83 34.29
N THR A 334 -22.55 5.66 33.78
CA THR A 334 -22.22 4.36 34.38
C THR A 334 -20.71 4.08 34.33
N VAL A 335 -20.06 4.32 33.19
CA VAL A 335 -18.62 4.17 33.03
C VAL A 335 -17.88 5.10 33.99
N LEU A 336 -18.30 6.36 34.08
CA LEU A 336 -17.68 7.34 34.97
C LEU A 336 -17.82 6.93 36.45
N ASP A 337 -18.98 6.43 36.87
CA ASP A 337 -19.22 5.90 38.21
C ASP A 337 -18.35 4.66 38.53
N TYR A 338 -18.23 3.73 37.58
CA TYR A 338 -17.35 2.57 37.68
C TYR A 338 -15.86 2.95 37.73
N LEU A 339 -15.45 3.98 36.98
CA LEU A 339 -14.08 4.49 37.01
C LEU A 339 -13.76 5.17 38.36
N HIS A 340 -14.73 5.85 38.97
CA HIS A 340 -14.58 6.48 40.29
C HIS A 340 -14.55 5.47 41.45
N HIS A 341 -15.32 4.38 41.36
CA HIS A 341 -15.36 3.32 42.39
C HIS A 341 -14.06 2.51 42.50
N ASN A 342 -13.28 2.43 41.42
CA ASN A 342 -12.05 1.63 41.38
C ASN A 342 -10.83 2.50 41.70
N GLU A 343 -10.09 2.15 42.76
CA GLU A 343 -8.93 2.94 43.23
C GLU A 343 -7.82 3.14 42.17
N LEU A 344 -7.72 2.24 41.17
CA LEU A 344 -6.73 2.32 40.10
C LEU A 344 -7.16 3.21 38.92
N THR A 345 -8.46 3.25 38.62
CA THR A 345 -9.00 4.01 37.48
C THR A 345 -9.51 5.39 37.89
N ARG A 346 -9.59 5.67 39.20
CA ARG A 346 -10.04 6.95 39.75
C ARG A 346 -9.19 8.14 39.30
N GLU A 347 -7.87 7.94 39.12
CA GLU A 347 -6.97 8.98 38.57
C GLU A 347 -7.19 9.26 37.08
N TYR A 348 -7.85 8.34 36.37
CA TYR A 348 -8.14 8.41 34.94
C TYR A 348 -9.62 8.68 34.64
N ALA A 349 -10.43 8.93 35.67
CA ALA A 349 -11.86 9.23 35.58
C ALA A 349 -12.12 10.64 35.03
N THR A 350 -11.68 10.91 33.80
CA THR A 350 -11.96 12.16 33.08
C THR A 350 -13.23 12.01 32.24
N GLU A 351 -14.01 13.08 32.12
CA GLU A 351 -15.25 13.10 31.33
C GLU A 351 -15.00 12.73 29.87
N GLU A 352 -13.85 13.11 29.32
CA GLU A 352 -13.42 12.78 27.95
C GLU A 352 -13.20 11.27 27.78
N LEU A 353 -12.51 10.60 28.71
CA LEU A 353 -12.26 9.16 28.62
C LEU A 353 -13.57 8.37 28.76
N ALA A 354 -14.45 8.77 29.67
CA ALA A 354 -15.77 8.18 29.84
C ALA A 354 -16.62 8.31 28.57
N TRP A 355 -16.53 9.46 27.89
CA TRP A 355 -17.20 9.69 26.60
C TRP A 355 -16.68 8.78 25.49
N TYR A 356 -15.36 8.56 25.38
CA TYR A 356 -14.80 7.63 24.40
C TYR A 356 -15.15 6.16 24.70
N LEU A 357 -15.12 5.76 25.98
CA LEU A 357 -15.46 4.39 26.38
C LEU A 357 -16.95 4.08 26.16
N ALA A 358 -17.84 5.02 26.47
CA ALA A 358 -19.26 4.91 26.19
C ALA A 358 -19.55 4.82 24.67
N SER A 359 -18.83 5.61 23.87
CA SER A 359 -18.91 5.54 22.40
C SER A 359 -18.46 4.17 21.90
N ALA A 360 -17.35 3.65 22.42
CA ALA A 360 -16.83 2.33 22.06
C ALA A 360 -17.82 1.21 22.43
N LEU A 361 -18.48 1.30 23.60
CA LEU A 361 -19.49 0.35 24.05
C LEU A 361 -20.70 0.30 23.10
N LEU A 362 -21.11 1.46 22.54
CA LEU A 362 -22.22 1.55 21.60
C LEU A 362 -21.86 1.15 20.16
N ILE A 363 -20.63 1.38 19.73
CA ILE A 363 -20.16 1.05 18.37
C ILE A 363 -19.83 -0.43 18.24
N MET A 364 -19.36 -1.10 19.30
CA MET A 364 -18.97 -2.50 19.29
C MET A 364 -20.05 -3.46 18.73
N PRO A 365 -21.33 -3.41 19.16
CA PRO A 365 -22.39 -4.24 18.61
C PRO A 365 -22.66 -3.98 17.13
N VAL A 366 -22.61 -2.71 16.71
CA VAL A 366 -22.81 -2.32 15.30
C VAL A 366 -21.70 -2.86 14.42
N TYR A 367 -20.45 -2.79 14.90
CA TYR A 367 -19.29 -3.33 14.21
C TYR A 367 -19.33 -4.85 14.09
N VAL A 368 -19.71 -5.56 15.16
CA VAL A 368 -19.89 -7.02 15.12
C VAL A 368 -20.98 -7.40 14.13
N PHE A 369 -22.12 -6.70 14.12
CA PHE A 369 -23.19 -6.93 13.16
C PHE A 369 -22.74 -6.67 11.72
N TYR A 370 -22.02 -5.56 11.48
CA TYR A 370 -21.43 -5.24 10.18
C TYR A 370 -20.46 -6.33 9.70
N MET A 371 -19.58 -6.83 10.57
CA MET A 371 -18.65 -7.91 10.24
C MET A 371 -19.40 -9.20 9.87
N VAL A 372 -20.43 -9.58 10.62
CA VAL A 372 -21.27 -10.76 10.31
C VAL A 372 -21.99 -10.59 8.97
N VAL A 373 -22.53 -9.40 8.66
CA VAL A 373 -23.18 -9.12 7.38
C VAL A 373 -22.19 -9.17 6.21
N VAL A 374 -21.00 -8.59 6.36
CA VAL A 374 -19.95 -8.64 5.34
C VAL A 374 -19.46 -10.07 5.13
N GLU A 375 -19.32 -10.87 6.19
CA GLU A 375 -18.85 -12.25 6.09
C GLU A 375 -19.90 -13.18 5.46
N THR A 376 -21.19 -12.94 5.74
CA THR A 376 -22.31 -13.72 5.19
C THR A 376 -22.70 -13.33 3.76
N PHE A 377 -22.65 -12.03 3.40
CA PHE A 377 -23.06 -11.54 2.07
C PHE A 377 -21.91 -11.19 1.12
N CYS A 378 -20.75 -10.78 1.65
CA CYS A 378 -19.56 -10.42 0.85
C CYS A 378 -18.48 -11.51 0.89
N SER A 379 -18.86 -12.78 1.10
CA SER A 379 -17.95 -13.92 0.95
C SER A 379 -17.47 -14.01 -0.50
N LYS A 380 -16.34 -13.36 -0.80
CA LYS A 380 -15.59 -13.58 -2.04
C LYS A 380 -15.29 -15.07 -2.12
N LYS A 381 -15.91 -15.77 -3.07
CA LYS A 381 -15.50 -17.11 -3.48
C LYS A 381 -14.00 -17.05 -3.77
N GLN A 382 -13.18 -17.63 -2.90
CA GLN A 382 -11.78 -17.86 -3.23
C GLN A 382 -11.76 -18.75 -4.48
N LYS A 383 -11.26 -18.21 -5.60
CA LYS A 383 -10.94 -19.01 -6.77
C LYS A 383 -9.91 -20.05 -6.31
N LYS A 384 -10.30 -21.33 -6.28
CA LYS A 384 -9.38 -22.45 -6.13
C LYS A 384 -8.28 -22.29 -7.18
N ALA A 385 -7.04 -22.09 -6.73
CA ALA A 385 -5.89 -22.19 -7.60
C ALA A 385 -5.81 -23.63 -8.13
N THR A 386 -5.93 -23.79 -9.44
CA THR A 386 -5.65 -25.04 -10.15
C THR A 386 -4.19 -25.44 -9.88
N ARG A 387 -4.01 -26.33 -8.91
CA ARG A 387 -2.73 -26.98 -8.63
C ARG A 387 -2.46 -27.95 -9.78
N LYS A 388 -1.56 -27.57 -10.70
CA LYS A 388 -0.97 -28.47 -11.68
C LYS A 388 -0.33 -29.64 -10.92
N VAL A 389 -0.92 -30.82 -11.04
CA VAL A 389 -0.27 -32.08 -10.64
C VAL A 389 0.38 -32.64 -11.89
N ASN A 390 1.70 -32.44 -12.01
CA ASN A 390 2.54 -33.29 -12.84
C ASN A 390 2.70 -34.61 -12.09
N ALA A 391 2.13 -35.69 -12.61
CA ALA A 391 2.42 -37.04 -12.18
C ALA A 391 2.89 -37.83 -13.41
N ASN A 392 4.21 -37.81 -13.64
CA ASN A 392 4.91 -38.80 -14.44
C ASN A 392 5.42 -39.91 -13.52
N HIS A 393 5.48 -41.12 -14.07
CA HIS A 393 5.90 -42.42 -13.51
C HIS A 393 4.77 -43.26 -12.89
N SER A 394 4.60 -44.54 -13.20
CA SER A 394 5.36 -45.47 -14.04
C SER A 394 4.54 -46.75 -14.22
N HIS A 395 4.69 -47.39 -15.38
CA HIS A 395 4.32 -48.78 -15.63
C HIS A 395 4.72 -49.73 -14.50
N ARG A 396 3.76 -50.52 -14.00
CA ARG A 396 4.03 -51.93 -13.66
C ARG A 396 2.75 -52.77 -13.74
N LYS A 397 2.71 -53.67 -14.72
CA LYS A 397 1.75 -54.77 -14.84
C LYS A 397 1.87 -55.70 -13.61
N HIS A 398 0.74 -56.17 -13.09
CA HIS A 398 0.57 -57.61 -12.90
C HIS A 398 -0.88 -58.07 -13.01
N LYS A 399 -0.97 -59.35 -13.36
CA LYS A 399 -2.04 -60.11 -13.98
C LYS A 399 -2.73 -61.00 -12.93
N ARG A 400 -3.99 -61.38 -13.21
CA ARG A 400 -4.77 -62.59 -12.78
C ARG A 400 -6.07 -62.17 -12.09
N ARG A 401 -7.25 -62.35 -12.72
CA ARG A 401 -8.02 -63.55 -13.12
C ARG A 401 -9.21 -63.72 -12.14
N HIS A 402 -10.38 -63.83 -12.76
CA HIS A 402 -11.71 -64.25 -12.28
C HIS A 402 -11.81 -64.97 -10.94
N ALA A 403 -12.89 -64.65 -10.22
CA ALA A 403 -13.71 -65.64 -9.53
C ALA A 403 -15.19 -65.24 -9.69
N ASP A 404 -15.96 -66.09 -10.37
CA ASP A 404 -17.39 -66.26 -10.18
C ASP A 404 -17.54 -67.53 -9.34
N LYS A 405 -18.00 -67.39 -8.10
CA LYS A 405 -18.82 -68.33 -7.31
C LYS A 405 -19.01 -67.81 -5.89
#